data_AF-G8FXT6-F1
#
_entry.id   AF-G8FXT6-F1
#
_cell.length_a   1.000
_cell.length_b   1.000
_cell.length_c   1.000
_cell.angle_alpha   90.00
_cell.angle_beta   90.00
_cell.angle_gamma   90.00
#
_symmetry.space_group_name_H-M   'P 1'
#
loop_
_entity.id
_entity.type
_entity.pdbx_description
1 polymer ?
#
loop_
_entity_poly.entity_id
_entity_poly.type
_entity_poly.pdbx_seq_one_letter_code
_entity_poly.pdbx_strand_id
1 'polypeptide(L)'
;GVIGRYCDQPEMFPGVAHFHTVRVAQPAGKFYTTKFLRDLCDLWDLRGSGLTNMHGSTGDIVLLGTQTPQLEEIFFELTHNLNNDLGG
;
A
#
# COMPACT_ATOMS: atom_id res chain seq x y z
N GLY A 1 -7.44 3.42 -7.03
CA GLY A 1 -7.12 3.21 -5.61
C GLY A 1 -6.57 1.82 -5.30
N VAL A 2 -7.40 0.78 -5.35
CA VAL A 2 -7.00 -0.59 -4.94
C VAL A 2 -7.17 -1.58 -6.09
N ILE A 3 -6.20 -2.47 -6.29
CA ILE A 3 -6.27 -3.58 -7.25
C ILE A 3 -6.34 -4.90 -6.48
N GLY A 4 -7.51 -5.53 -6.51
CA GLY A 4 -7.74 -6.85 -5.89
C GLY A 4 -6.98 -7.96 -6.62
N ARG A 5 -6.38 -8.86 -5.85
CA ARG A 5 -5.69 -10.07 -6.34
C ARG A 5 -5.76 -11.17 -5.29
N TYR A 6 -5.90 -12.41 -5.78
CA TYR A 6 -5.99 -13.64 -5.00
C TYR A 6 -5.07 -14.68 -5.64
N CYS A 7 -4.38 -15.49 -4.84
CA CYS A 7 -3.61 -16.61 -5.39
C CYS A 7 -4.53 -17.76 -5.81
N ASP A 8 -4.12 -18.51 -6.82
CA ASP A 8 -4.86 -19.68 -7.34
C ASP A 8 -4.67 -20.94 -6.49
N GLN A 9 -3.74 -20.92 -5.54
CA GLN A 9 -3.41 -22.04 -4.65
C GLN A 9 -3.42 -21.61 -3.15
N PRO A 10 -4.57 -21.19 -2.61
CA PRO A 10 -4.66 -20.61 -1.26
C PRO A 10 -4.33 -21.58 -0.13
N GLU A 11 -4.51 -22.89 -0.33
CA GLU A 11 -4.14 -23.91 0.66
C GLU A 11 -2.62 -24.09 0.73
N MET A 12 -1.93 -24.00 -0.41
CA MET A 12 -0.46 -24.09 -0.46
C MET A 12 0.22 -22.79 -0.02
N PHE A 13 -0.41 -21.63 -0.31
CA PHE A 13 0.15 -20.31 -0.03
C PHE A 13 -0.83 -19.40 0.72
N PRO A 14 -1.24 -19.75 1.95
CA PRO A 14 -2.29 -19.02 2.68
C PRO A 14 -1.92 -17.57 2.97
N GLY A 15 -0.64 -17.24 3.10
CA GLY A 15 -0.16 -15.87 3.33
C GLY A 15 -0.44 -14.88 2.20
N VAL A 16 -0.72 -15.37 0.98
CA VAL A 16 -1.05 -14.54 -0.19
C VAL A 16 -2.40 -14.89 -0.81
N ALA A 17 -3.26 -15.59 -0.04
CA ALA A 17 -4.65 -15.86 -0.44
C ALA A 17 -5.36 -14.56 -0.84
N HIS A 18 -5.15 -13.48 -0.08
CA HIS A 18 -5.41 -12.11 -0.49
C HIS A 18 -4.08 -11.38 -0.61
N PHE A 19 -3.85 -10.71 -1.75
CA PHE A 19 -2.62 -9.97 -1.98
C PHE A 19 -2.89 -8.69 -2.77
N HIS A 20 -3.75 -7.85 -2.20
CA HIS A 20 -4.25 -6.64 -2.84
C HIS A 20 -3.17 -5.56 -2.92
N THR A 21 -3.15 -4.81 -4.01
CA THR A 21 -2.25 -3.67 -4.18
C THR A 21 -2.99 -2.37 -3.86
N VAL A 22 -2.40 -1.53 -3.01
CA VAL A 22 -2.91 -0.17 -2.74
C VAL A 22 -2.01 0.83 -3.46
N ARG A 23 -2.61 1.68 -4.30
CA ARG A 23 -1.93 2.80 -4.95
C ARG A 23 -2.08 4.03 -4.07
N VAL A 24 -0.97 4.65 -3.74
CA VAL A 24 -0.89 5.85 -2.89
C VAL A 24 -0.38 7.01 -3.74
N ALA A 25 -1.09 8.14 -3.69
CA ALA A 25 -0.74 9.33 -4.46
C ALA A 25 0.63 9.85 -4.05
N GLN A 26 1.52 10.04 -5.03
CA GLN A 26 2.87 10.56 -4.86
C GLN A 26 2.92 12.09 -5.00
N PRO A 27 3.86 12.78 -4.33
CA PRO A 27 4.16 14.18 -4.62
C PRO A 27 4.73 14.35 -6.04
N ALA A 28 4.44 15.48 -6.66
CA ALA A 28 5.00 15.85 -7.96
C ALA A 28 6.53 15.82 -7.92
N GLY A 29 7.16 15.19 -8.91
CA GLY A 29 8.61 15.04 -8.97
C GLY A 29 9.21 14.00 -8.00
N LYS A 30 8.39 13.30 -7.20
CA LYS A 30 8.83 12.21 -6.30
C LYS A 30 9.89 12.65 -5.27
N PHE A 31 9.83 13.89 -4.81
CA PHE A 31 10.68 14.39 -3.73
C PHE A 31 10.02 14.13 -2.38
N TYR A 32 10.79 13.53 -1.46
CA TYR A 32 10.30 13.12 -0.15
C TYR A 32 11.19 13.64 0.97
N THR A 33 10.59 13.85 2.13
CA THR A 33 11.35 13.87 3.39
C THR A 33 11.49 12.45 3.91
N THR A 34 12.59 12.18 4.61
CA THR A 34 12.78 10.86 5.24
C THR A 34 11.76 10.60 6.35
N LYS A 35 11.13 11.65 6.91
CA LYS A 35 10.03 11.50 7.87
C LYS A 35 8.83 10.84 7.21
N PHE A 36 8.32 11.42 6.12
CA PHE A 36 7.14 10.88 5.41
C PHE A 36 7.34 9.42 5.00
N LEU A 37 8.51 9.08 4.44
CA LEU A 37 8.79 7.70 4.01
C LEU A 37 8.84 6.72 5.18
N ARG A 38 9.39 7.11 6.34
CA ARG A 38 9.38 6.25 7.53
C ARG A 38 7.97 6.05 8.08
N ASP A 39 7.19 7.13 8.20
CA ASP A 39 5.80 7.04 8.66
C ASP A 39 4.97 6.12 7.73
N LEU A 40 5.20 6.19 6.41
CA LEU A 40 4.54 5.31 5.43
C LEU A 40 5.00 3.86 5.55
N CYS A 41 6.29 3.62 5.79
CA CYS A 41 6.81 2.27 6.06
C CYS A 41 6.22 1.69 7.35
N ASP A 42 6.16 2.45 8.44
CA ASP A 42 5.61 2.00 9.72
C ASP A 42 4.14 1.56 9.57
N LEU A 43 3.34 2.33 8.81
CA LEU A 43 1.97 1.96 8.45
C LEU A 43 1.93 0.66 7.65
N TRP A 44 2.81 0.53 6.64
CA TRP A 44 2.78 -0.60 5.72
C TRP A 44 3.33 -1.90 6.33
N ASP A 45 4.31 -1.81 7.21
CA ASP A 45 4.84 -2.96 7.95
C ASP A 45 3.79 -3.52 8.92
N LEU A 46 2.96 -2.66 9.51
CA LEU A 46 1.89 -3.09 10.41
C LEU A 46 0.70 -3.73 9.67
N ARG A 47 0.29 -3.15 8.53
CA ARG A 47 -1.00 -3.45 7.88
C ARG A 47 -0.88 -4.12 6.51
N GLY A 48 0.33 -4.31 6.01
CA GLY A 48 0.61 -4.87 4.70
C GLY A 48 1.70 -5.92 4.74
N SER A 49 2.31 -6.15 3.58
CA SER A 49 3.37 -7.15 3.42
C SER A 49 4.78 -6.63 3.70
N GLY A 50 4.95 -5.31 3.86
CA GLY A 50 6.25 -4.63 3.84
C GLY A 50 6.87 -4.48 2.44
N LEU A 51 6.27 -5.06 1.39
CA LEU A 51 6.77 -4.98 0.01
C LEU A 51 6.19 -3.76 -0.72
N THR A 52 7.01 -3.07 -1.49
CA THR A 52 6.59 -1.90 -2.26
C THR A 52 7.21 -1.88 -3.66
N ASN A 53 6.55 -1.17 -4.59
CA ASN A 53 7.24 -0.63 -5.77
C ASN A 53 7.34 0.89 -5.63
N MET A 54 8.57 1.41 -5.76
CA MET A 54 8.89 2.84 -5.75
C MET A 54 9.45 3.21 -7.12
N HIS A 55 8.62 3.42 -8.15
CA HIS A 55 7.17 3.66 -8.17
C HIS A 55 6.46 2.81 -9.22
N GLY A 56 5.13 2.85 -9.26
CA GLY A 56 4.36 2.38 -10.41
C GLY A 56 4.65 3.22 -11.66
N SER A 57 4.47 2.64 -12.85
CA SER A 57 4.77 3.32 -14.12
C SER A 57 3.97 4.61 -14.34
N THR A 58 2.73 4.69 -13.84
CA THR A 58 1.91 5.90 -13.86
C THR A 58 2.37 6.95 -12.84
N GLY A 59 3.08 6.54 -11.79
CA GLY A 59 3.71 7.42 -10.80
C GLY A 59 3.43 7.07 -9.35
N ASP A 60 2.37 6.31 -9.05
CA ASP A 60 1.93 6.02 -7.68
C ASP A 60 3.01 5.32 -6.85
N ILE A 61 3.01 5.57 -5.54
CA ILE A 61 3.62 4.65 -4.60
C ILE A 61 2.75 3.39 -4.56
N VAL A 62 3.38 2.22 -4.68
CA VAL A 62 2.66 0.95 -4.72
C VAL A 62 2.95 0.18 -3.45
N LEU A 63 1.93 0.01 -2.61
CA LEU A 63 1.97 -0.87 -1.45
C LEU A 63 1.48 -2.26 -1.88
N LEU A 64 2.40 -3.23 -1.93
CA LEU A 64 2.22 -4.49 -2.64
C LEU A 64 1.80 -5.63 -1.71
N GLY A 65 0.50 -5.84 -1.56
CA GLY A 65 -0.02 -7.01 -0.85
C GLY A 65 -0.55 -6.68 0.54
N THR A 66 -1.87 -6.69 0.67
CA THR A 66 -2.59 -6.69 1.94
C THR A 66 -3.91 -7.48 1.78
N GLN A 67 -4.65 -7.61 2.88
CA GLN A 67 -5.93 -8.32 2.94
C GLN A 67 -7.09 -7.32 2.92
N THR A 68 -8.27 -7.79 2.48
CA THR A 68 -9.48 -6.94 2.37
C THR A 68 -9.83 -6.17 3.65
N PRO A 69 -9.79 -6.78 4.87
CA PRO A 69 -10.14 -6.06 6.10
C PRO A 69 -9.20 -4.90 6.45
N GLN A 70 -7.98 -4.88 5.91
CA GLN A 70 -7.00 -3.82 6.19
C GLN A 70 -7.17 -2.60 5.26
N LEU A 71 -7.98 -2.67 4.21
CA LEU A 71 -8.05 -1.60 3.21
C LEU A 71 -8.57 -0.27 3.80
N GLU A 72 -9.67 -0.32 4.54
CA GLU A 72 -10.24 0.87 5.20
C GLU A 72 -9.31 1.39 6.31
N GLU A 73 -8.67 0.48 7.04
CA GLU A 73 -7.70 0.82 8.09
C GLU A 73 -6.49 1.57 7.53
N ILE A 74 -5.92 1.07 6.43
CA ILE A 74 -4.83 1.74 5.72
C ILE A 74 -5.29 3.10 5.21
N PHE A 75 -6.49 3.18 4.64
CA PHE A 75 -7.03 4.43 4.11
C PHE A 75 -7.27 5.47 5.21
N PHE A 76 -7.80 5.05 6.37
CA PHE A 76 -8.02 5.92 7.51
C PHE A 76 -6.70 6.50 8.03
N GLU A 77 -5.69 5.67 8.25
CA GLU A 77 -4.36 6.11 8.71
C GLU A 77 -3.69 7.04 7.70
N LEU A 78 -3.76 6.70 6.40
CA LEU A 78 -3.17 7.49 5.33
C LEU A 78 -3.77 8.91 5.27
N THR A 79 -5.09 9.01 5.40
CA THR A 79 -5.81 10.29 5.32
C THR A 79 -5.72 11.10 6.60
N HIS A 80 -5.93 10.47 7.77
CA HIS A 80 -6.01 11.18 9.05
C HIS A 80 -4.64 11.51 9.65
N ASN A 81 -3.65 10.64 9.45
CA ASN A 81 -2.35 10.78 10.11
C ASN A 81 -1.24 11.21 9.14
N LEU A 82 -1.28 10.78 7.89
CA LEU A 82 -0.26 11.13 6.88
C LEU A 82 -0.70 12.27 5.95
N ASN A 83 -1.96 12.72 6.03
CA ASN A 83 -2.54 13.74 5.15
C ASN A 83 -2.25 13.45 3.67
N ASN A 84 -2.41 12.19 3.27
CA ASN A 84 -2.16 11.72 1.92
C ASN A 84 -3.36 10.90 1.42
N ASP A 85 -3.48 10.76 0.11
CA ASP A 85 -4.65 10.12 -0.53
C ASP A 85 -4.23 8.91 -1.38
N LEU A 86 -5.23 8.16 -1.84
CA LEU A 86 -5.05 7.08 -2.79
C LEU A 86 -4.77 7.61 -4.20
N GLY A 87 -4.06 6.78 -4.96
CA GLY A 87 -3.90 6.95 -6.41
C GLY A 87 -5.10 6.44 -7.22
N GLY A 88 -4.99 6.60 -8.53
CA GLY A 88 -5.98 6.15 -9.53
C GLY A 88 -6.05 4.64 -9.70
#